data_AF-A0A820NKF9-F1
#
_entry.id   AF-A0A820NKF9-F1
#
_cell.length_a   1.000
_cell.length_b   1.000
_cell.length_c   1.000
_cell.angle_alpha   90.00
_cell.angle_beta   90.00
_cell.angle_gamma   90.00
#
_symmetry.space_group_name_H-M   'P 1'
#
loop_
_entity.id
_entity.type
_entity.pdbx_description
1 polymer ?
#
loop_
_entity_poly.entity_id
_entity_poly.type
_entity_poly.pdbx_seq_one_letter_code
_entity_poly.pdbx_strand_id
1 'polypeptide(L)'
;NDTSLTRERFDCIFDQLDSSARDKRWQGLQEALSMVPFQAQNRDELIMFLAHVSHETDGLKTYQEYCGQSGACANDYQDSWCPPVQAEPGKEYYGRGWFQLSWPCNYNAAGQALGVDLLKKS
;
A
#
# COMPACT_ATOMS: atom_id res chain seq x y z
N ASN A 1 8.13 -26.04 -6.90
CA ASN A 1 7.95 -24.65 -7.38
C ASN A 1 8.32 -23.71 -6.27
N ASP A 2 9.42 -22.99 -6.43
CA ASP A 2 9.91 -22.01 -5.47
C ASP A 2 9.00 -20.77 -5.50
N THR A 3 8.29 -20.53 -4.40
CA THR A 3 7.41 -19.38 -4.15
C THR A 3 8.12 -18.27 -3.37
N SER A 4 9.44 -18.35 -3.18
CA SER A 4 10.18 -17.33 -2.46
C SER A 4 10.38 -16.07 -3.30
N LEU A 5 10.10 -14.92 -2.69
CA LEU A 5 10.52 -13.63 -3.19
C LEU A 5 11.95 -13.38 -2.70
N THR A 6 12.92 -13.45 -3.62
CA THR A 6 14.32 -13.13 -3.32
C THR A 6 14.62 -11.67 -3.65
N ARG A 7 15.72 -11.15 -3.07
CA ARG A 7 16.20 -9.80 -3.37
C ARG A 7 16.47 -9.58 -4.85
N GLU A 8 17.13 -10.54 -5.51
CA GLU A 8 17.45 -10.47 -6.94
C GLU A 8 16.19 -10.36 -7.81
N ARG A 9 15.13 -11.10 -7.45
CA ARG A 9 13.84 -11.03 -8.15
C ARG A 9 13.14 -9.70 -7.94
N PHE A 10 13.17 -9.18 -6.71
CA PHE A 10 12.66 -7.85 -6.41
C PHE A 10 13.37 -6.78 -7.25
N ASP A 11 14.69 -6.84 -7.34
CA ASP A 11 15.47 -5.88 -8.11
C ASP A 11 15.19 -5.96 -9.61
N CYS A 12 14.95 -7.16 -10.14
CA CYS A 12 14.54 -7.36 -11.53
C CYS A 12 13.13 -6.82 -11.83
N ILE A 13 12.20 -6.88 -10.87
CA ILE A 13 10.82 -6.40 -11.05
C ILE A 13 10.75 -4.88 -10.96
N PHE A 14 11.57 -4.28 -10.09
CA PHE A 14 11.61 -2.84 -9.85
C PHE A 14 12.91 -2.21 -10.37
N ASP A 15 13.33 -2.60 -11.58
CA ASP A 15 14.59 -2.19 -12.20
C ASP A 15 14.63 -0.68 -12.54
N GLN A 16 13.46 -0.05 -12.69
CA GLN A 16 13.28 1.38 -12.91
C GLN A 16 13.68 2.26 -11.72
N LEU A 17 13.77 1.70 -10.52
CA LEU A 17 14.23 2.42 -9.34
C LEU A 17 15.77 2.49 -9.32
N ASP A 18 16.35 3.49 -8.67
CA ASP A 18 17.78 3.43 -8.34
C ASP A 18 18.04 2.41 -7.21
N SER A 19 19.31 2.04 -7.01
CA SER A 19 19.70 1.03 -6.01
C SER A 19 19.32 1.42 -4.58
N SER A 20 19.45 2.69 -4.21
CA SER A 20 19.13 3.20 -2.88
C SER A 20 17.61 3.15 -2.62
N ALA A 21 16.81 3.51 -3.63
CA ALA A 21 15.38 3.36 -3.57
C ALA A 21 14.98 1.89 -3.42
N ARG A 22 15.54 0.98 -4.22
CA ARG A 22 15.28 -0.47 -4.09
C ARG A 22 15.63 -1.00 -2.71
N ASP A 23 16.78 -0.61 -2.16
CA ASP A 23 17.21 -1.02 -0.82
C ASP A 23 16.18 -0.66 0.25
N LYS A 24 15.70 0.59 0.24
CA LYS A 24 14.69 1.06 1.18
C LYS A 24 13.35 0.32 1.02
N ARG A 25 12.91 0.08 -0.22
CA ARG A 25 11.65 -0.63 -0.48
C ARG A 25 11.74 -2.10 -0.08
N TRP A 26 12.87 -2.74 -0.35
CA TRP A 26 13.14 -4.11 0.06
C TRP A 26 13.13 -4.26 1.59
N GLN A 27 13.84 -3.37 2.30
CA GLN A 27 13.84 -3.36 3.77
C GLN A 27 12.42 -3.20 4.33
N GLY A 28 11.65 -2.24 3.80
CA GLY A 28 10.26 -2.04 4.22
C GLY A 28 9.37 -3.26 3.96
N LEU A 29 9.57 -4.00 2.87
CA LEU A 29 8.86 -5.25 2.62
C LEU A 29 9.20 -6.30 3.67
N GLN A 30 10.49 -6.48 3.97
CA GLN A 30 10.94 -7.47 4.95
C GLN A 30 10.39 -7.15 6.34
N GLU A 31 10.39 -5.87 6.73
CA GLU A 31 9.77 -5.42 7.97
C GLU A 31 8.27 -5.75 7.99
N ALA A 32 7.52 -5.40 6.93
CA ALA A 32 6.09 -5.70 6.85
C ALA A 32 5.78 -7.20 6.91
N LEU A 33 6.54 -8.02 6.16
CA LEU A 33 6.43 -9.48 6.17
C LEU A 33 6.85 -10.11 7.50
N SER A 34 7.61 -9.40 8.34
CA SER A 34 7.94 -9.87 9.69
C SER A 34 6.81 -9.62 10.70
N MET A 35 5.93 -8.65 10.42
CA MET A 35 4.82 -8.29 11.31
C MET A 35 3.58 -9.19 11.11
N VAL A 36 3.44 -9.79 9.93
CA VAL A 36 2.32 -10.68 9.59
C VAL A 36 2.86 -11.98 8.99
N PRO A 37 2.34 -13.17 9.39
CA PRO A 37 2.74 -14.43 8.77
C PRO A 37 2.14 -14.55 7.37
N PHE A 38 2.72 -13.82 6.41
CA PHE A 38 2.34 -13.91 5.01
C PHE A 38 3.05 -15.08 4.34
N GLN A 39 2.27 -16.01 3.79
CA GLN A 39 2.77 -17.11 2.99
C GLN A 39 1.86 -17.24 1.77
N ALA A 40 2.40 -16.94 0.58
CA ALA A 40 1.68 -17.18 -0.66
C ALA A 40 1.36 -18.68 -0.82
N GLN A 41 0.12 -19.00 -1.15
CA GLN A 41 -0.37 -20.35 -1.38
C GLN A 41 0.30 -21.01 -2.58
N ASN A 42 0.63 -20.21 -3.60
CA ASN A 42 1.31 -20.65 -4.80
C ASN A 42 2.09 -19.49 -5.45
N ARG A 43 2.81 -19.80 -6.53
CA ARG A 43 3.63 -18.82 -7.24
C ARG A 43 2.78 -17.72 -7.90
N ASP A 44 1.58 -18.04 -8.34
CA ASP A 44 0.71 -17.12 -9.06
C ASP A 44 0.15 -16.04 -8.12
N GLU A 45 -0.19 -16.41 -6.88
CA GLU A 45 -0.58 -15.42 -5.85
C GLU A 45 0.53 -14.41 -5.59
N LEU A 46 1.79 -14.86 -5.49
CA LEU A 46 2.93 -13.94 -5.33
C LEU A 46 3.12 -13.04 -6.57
N ILE A 47 2.97 -13.58 -7.78
CA ILE A 47 3.07 -12.79 -9.01
C ILE A 47 1.97 -11.73 -9.06
N MET A 48 0.73 -12.09 -8.74
CA MET A 48 -0.39 -11.15 -8.71
C MET A 48 -0.21 -10.09 -7.63
N PHE A 49 0.26 -10.46 -6.44
CA PHE A 49 0.62 -9.52 -5.39
C PHE A 49 1.60 -8.46 -5.91
N LEU A 50 2.72 -8.89 -6.53
CA LEU A 50 3.74 -7.96 -7.03
C LEU A 50 3.26 -7.15 -8.24
N ALA A 51 2.41 -7.74 -9.10
CA ALA A 51 1.79 -7.03 -10.21
C ALA A 51 0.89 -5.89 -9.74
N HIS A 52 0.04 -6.14 -8.74
CA HIS A 52 -0.77 -5.10 -8.11
C HIS A 52 0.12 -4.03 -7.47
N VAL A 53 1.10 -4.42 -6.66
CA VAL A 53 2.03 -3.46 -6.05
C VAL A 53 2.67 -2.57 -7.10
N SER A 54 3.21 -3.15 -8.18
CA SER A 54 3.84 -2.39 -9.25
C SER A 54 2.86 -1.45 -9.95
N HIS A 55 1.64 -1.92 -10.28
CA HIS A 55 0.64 -1.11 -10.95
C HIS A 55 0.17 0.08 -10.10
N GLU A 56 -0.21 -0.18 -8.85
CA GLU A 56 -0.82 0.82 -7.95
C GLU A 56 0.17 1.91 -7.50
N THR A 57 1.49 1.65 -7.60
CA THR A 57 2.52 2.54 -7.07
C THR A 57 3.44 3.16 -8.13
N ASP A 58 3.09 3.02 -9.42
CA ASP A 58 3.97 3.38 -10.54
C ASP A 58 5.37 2.75 -10.37
N GLY A 59 5.39 1.45 -10.08
CA GLY A 59 6.61 0.69 -9.83
C GLY A 59 7.34 1.15 -8.57
N LEU A 60 6.63 1.33 -7.45
CA LEU A 60 7.15 1.77 -6.15
C LEU A 60 7.81 3.15 -6.12
N LYS A 61 7.58 3.97 -7.16
CA LYS A 61 8.01 5.38 -7.19
C LYS A 61 7.23 6.23 -6.21
N THR A 62 5.95 5.91 -6.01
CA THR A 62 5.11 6.61 -5.06
C THR A 62 4.57 5.72 -3.95
N TYR A 63 4.39 6.31 -2.77
CA TYR A 63 3.67 5.70 -1.66
C TYR A 63 2.27 6.31 -1.49
N GLN A 64 2.06 7.52 -2.02
CA GLN A 64 0.81 8.27 -1.91
C GLN A 64 0.27 8.54 -3.30
N GLU A 65 -1.04 8.54 -3.45
CA GLU A 65 -1.69 8.96 -4.67
C GLU A 65 -1.21 10.36 -5.08
N TYR A 66 -0.91 10.57 -6.35
CA TYR A 66 -0.32 11.83 -6.81
C TYR A 66 -1.24 13.04 -6.57
N CYS A 67 -2.56 12.86 -6.64
CA CYS A 67 -3.52 13.93 -6.32
C CYS A 67 -3.49 14.31 -4.83
N GLY A 68 -3.19 13.36 -3.93
CA GLY A 68 -3.07 13.61 -2.51
C GLY A 68 -1.84 14.46 -2.19
N GLN A 69 -0.74 14.24 -2.93
CA GLN A 69 0.49 15.04 -2.79
C GLN A 69 0.30 16.50 -3.24
N SER A 70 -0.56 16.74 -4.23
CA SER A 70 -0.88 18.08 -4.72
C SER A 70 -2.09 18.72 -4.04
N GLY A 71 -2.81 17.99 -3.17
CA GLY A 71 -4.07 18.40 -2.56
C GLY A 71 -5.26 18.45 -3.53
N ALA A 72 -5.10 17.96 -4.76
CA ALA A 72 -6.10 18.04 -5.81
C ALA A 72 -7.35 17.17 -5.53
N CYS A 73 -7.23 16.14 -4.70
CA CYS A 73 -8.32 15.20 -4.37
C CYS A 73 -8.79 15.26 -2.91
N ALA A 74 -8.55 16.38 -2.21
CA ALA A 74 -8.93 16.55 -0.81
C ALA A 74 -10.43 16.29 -0.54
N ASN A 75 -11.29 16.52 -1.55
CA ASN A 75 -12.73 16.34 -1.45
C ASN A 75 -13.24 15.00 -2.01
N ASP A 76 -12.42 14.26 -2.77
CA ASP A 76 -12.86 13.07 -3.52
C ASP A 76 -13.23 11.90 -2.59
N TYR A 77 -12.71 11.93 -1.35
CA TYR A 77 -12.85 10.87 -0.35
C TYR A 77 -13.74 11.25 0.83
N GLN A 78 -14.47 12.37 0.74
CA GLN A 78 -15.38 12.85 1.80
C GLN A 78 -16.80 12.27 1.67
N ASP A 79 -17.05 11.45 0.65
CA ASP A 79 -18.37 11.21 0.10
C ASP A 79 -19.15 10.02 0.69
N SER A 80 -20.45 9.99 0.39
CA SER A 80 -21.50 9.08 0.91
C SER A 80 -21.36 7.58 0.62
N TRP A 81 -20.20 7.11 0.14
CA TRP A 81 -19.98 5.71 -0.21
C TRP A 81 -19.46 4.84 0.95
N CYS A 82 -18.96 5.47 2.02
CA CYS A 82 -18.52 4.81 3.25
C CYS A 82 -19.46 4.85 4.50
N PRO A 83 -20.77 5.18 4.46
CA PRO A 83 -21.60 5.19 5.67
C PRO A 83 -21.62 3.81 6.34
N PRO A 84 -21.49 3.72 7.67
CA PRO A 84 -21.53 4.82 8.65
C PRO A 84 -20.18 5.49 8.95
N VAL A 85 -19.08 5.06 8.34
CA VAL A 85 -17.73 5.58 8.62
C VAL A 85 -17.50 6.88 7.85
N GLN A 86 -17.30 7.97 8.59
CA GLN A 86 -16.99 9.28 8.02
C GLN A 86 -15.50 9.58 8.12
N ALA A 87 -15.04 10.48 7.24
CA ALA A 87 -13.72 11.06 7.33
C ALA A 87 -13.57 11.91 8.61
N GLU A 88 -12.42 11.80 9.29
CA GLU A 88 -12.11 12.67 10.42
C GLU A 88 -11.81 14.10 9.93
N PRO A 89 -12.23 15.15 10.68
CA PRO A 89 -11.96 16.53 10.30
C PRO A 89 -10.47 16.80 10.07
N GLY A 90 -10.14 17.35 8.90
CA GLY A 90 -8.76 17.66 8.52
C GLY A 90 -7.92 16.45 8.12
N LYS A 91 -8.53 15.28 7.92
CA LYS A 91 -7.87 14.08 7.41
C LYS A 91 -8.33 13.74 6.01
N GLU A 92 -7.43 13.17 5.23
CA GLU A 92 -7.67 12.79 3.83
C GLU A 92 -7.40 11.31 3.64
N TYR A 93 -8.25 10.64 2.87
CA TYR A 93 -8.22 9.18 2.70
C TYR A 93 -7.94 8.78 1.25
N TYR A 94 -7.10 9.55 0.56
CA TYR A 94 -6.52 9.18 -0.73
C TYR A 94 -5.63 7.94 -0.62
N GLY A 95 -5.26 7.38 -1.77
CA GLY A 95 -4.46 6.16 -1.87
C GLY A 95 -3.14 6.26 -1.11
N ARG A 96 -2.89 5.35 -0.17
CA ARG A 96 -1.58 5.21 0.48
C ARG A 96 -1.11 3.76 0.49
N GLY A 97 0.20 3.59 0.51
CA GLY A 97 0.83 2.28 0.56
C GLY A 97 0.79 1.54 -0.77
N TRP A 98 1.17 0.26 -0.68
CA TRP A 98 1.51 -0.54 -1.86
C TRP A 98 0.29 -1.02 -2.65
N PHE A 99 -0.90 -0.91 -2.05
CA PHE A 99 -2.18 -1.23 -2.65
C PHE A 99 -3.11 0.00 -2.69
N GLN A 100 -2.56 1.20 -2.52
CA GLN A 100 -3.29 2.47 -2.55
C GLN A 100 -4.60 2.43 -1.73
N LEU A 101 -4.49 2.02 -0.46
CA LEU A 101 -5.63 1.98 0.45
C LEU A 101 -6.28 3.37 0.47
N SER A 102 -7.55 3.40 0.11
CA SER A 102 -8.33 4.62 -0.10
C SER A 102 -9.67 4.51 0.61
N TRP A 103 -10.29 5.64 0.90
CA TRP A 103 -11.58 5.78 1.58
C TRP A 103 -11.59 5.50 3.10
N PRO A 104 -12.29 6.33 3.91
CA PRO A 104 -12.26 6.22 5.37
C PRO A 104 -12.76 4.86 5.87
N CYS A 105 -13.77 4.25 5.25
CA CYS A 105 -14.24 2.93 5.67
C CYS A 105 -13.18 1.82 5.53
N ASN A 106 -12.36 1.85 4.47
CA ASN A 106 -11.28 0.88 4.29
C ASN A 106 -10.14 1.11 5.28
N TYR A 107 -9.77 2.37 5.53
CA TYR A 107 -8.81 2.71 6.59
C TYR A 107 -9.30 2.25 7.97
N ASN A 108 -10.58 2.47 8.29
CA ASN A 108 -11.18 1.99 9.52
C ASN A 108 -11.12 0.45 9.64
N ALA A 109 -11.56 -0.26 8.60
CA ALA A 109 -11.55 -1.73 8.59
C ALA A 109 -10.12 -2.30 8.72
N ALA A 110 -9.17 -1.75 7.96
CA ALA A 110 -7.76 -2.15 8.04
C ALA A 110 -7.16 -1.84 9.42
N GLY A 111 -7.47 -0.68 9.98
CA GLY A 111 -7.03 -0.29 11.31
C GLY A 111 -7.54 -1.23 12.40
N GLN A 112 -8.83 -1.60 12.35
CA GLN A 112 -9.41 -2.58 13.27
C GLN A 112 -8.70 -3.94 13.18
N ALA A 113 -8.41 -4.42 11.97
CA ALA A 113 -7.69 -5.68 11.77
C ALA A 113 -6.25 -5.65 12.31
N LEU A 114 -5.60 -4.48 12.26
CA LEU A 114 -4.24 -4.26 12.74
C LEU A 114 -4.17 -3.78 14.20
N GLY A 115 -5.31 -3.58 14.87
CA GLY A 115 -5.35 -3.06 16.24
C GLY A 115 -4.87 -1.62 16.39
N VAL A 116 -4.97 -0.81 15.33
CA VAL A 116 -4.55 0.60 15.31
C VAL A 116 -5.65 1.49 14.72
N ASP A 117 -5.86 2.68 15.29
CA ASP A 117 -6.80 3.65 14.74
C ASP A 117 -6.18 4.39 13.55
N LEU A 118 -6.44 3.88 12.34
CA LEU A 118 -5.96 4.53 11.11
C LEU A 118 -6.77 5.76 10.74
N LEU A 119 -8.01 5.94 11.21
CA LEU A 119 -8.77 7.16 10.91
C LEU A 119 -8.09 8.39 11.49
N LYS A 120 -7.52 8.28 12.70
CA LYS A 120 -6.80 9.38 13.37
C LYS A 120 -5.35 9.55 12.92
N LYS A 121 -4.70 8.46 12.49
CA LYS A 121 -3.28 8.47 12.10
C LYS A 121 -3.03 8.88 10.65
N SER A 122 -4.05 8.81 9.79
CA SER A 122 -3.91 9.07 8.34
C SER A 122 -4.07 10.54 7.98
#